data_AF-A0A7Y2A645-F1
#
_entry.id   AF-A0A7Y2A645-F1
#
_cell.length_a   1.000
_cell.length_b   1.000
_cell.length_c   1.000
_cell.angle_alpha   90.00
_cell.angle_beta   90.00
_cell.angle_gamma   90.00
#
_symmetry.space_group_name_H-M   'P 1'
#
loop_
_entity.id
_entity.type
_entity.pdbx_description
1 polymer ?
#
loop_
_entity_poly.entity_id
_entity_poly.type
_entity_poly.pdbx_seq_one_letter_code
_entity_poly.pdbx_strand_id
1 'polypeptide(L)'
;MDGLRLIYLGDPMCSWCWGIAPELDRLRAQVDLPFDIVVGGLRPGPSADRMNAGTAARLADHWRHVEERSGQPFDFSILDDHTWTYDTEPACRAVVTMRRMAPEHTLDWFARLQRAFYAEGRLLDDPTTIADLATAYPVDPDAFVEAWTSRDAIKETWRD
;
A
#
# COMPACT_ATOMS: atom_id res chain seq x y z
N MET A 1 -11.67 -18.92 -21.28
CA MET A 1 -10.23 -18.62 -21.10
C MET A 1 -9.85 -19.17 -19.74
N ASP A 2 -9.96 -20.49 -19.60
CA ASP A 2 -9.99 -21.08 -18.26
C ASP A 2 -8.55 -21.20 -17.76
N GLY A 3 -8.28 -20.58 -16.61
CA GLY A 3 -6.99 -20.59 -15.93
C GLY A 3 -6.09 -19.37 -16.15
N LEU A 4 -6.52 -18.34 -16.90
CA LEU A 4 -5.78 -17.07 -16.98
C LEU A 4 -6.16 -16.16 -15.81
N ARG A 5 -5.16 -15.50 -15.22
CA ARG A 5 -5.32 -14.47 -14.18
C ARG A 5 -4.32 -13.34 -14.40
N LEU A 6 -4.69 -12.14 -13.99
CA LEU A 6 -3.80 -11.00 -13.93
C LEU A 6 -3.16 -10.95 -12.54
N ILE A 7 -1.83 -10.92 -12.51
CA ILE A 7 -1.07 -10.75 -11.28
C ILE A 7 -0.37 -9.41 -11.38
N TYR A 8 -0.74 -8.49 -10.50
CA TYR A 8 -0.04 -7.24 -10.32
C TYR A 8 0.97 -7.36 -9.18
N LEU A 9 2.23 -7.08 -9.47
CA LEU A 9 3.28 -6.98 -8.46
C LEU A 9 3.43 -5.52 -8.08
N GLY A 10 3.15 -5.18 -6.83
CA GLY A 10 3.11 -3.79 -6.39
C GLY A 10 3.44 -3.61 -4.92
N ASP A 11 3.66 -2.38 -4.50
CA ASP A 11 3.85 -2.01 -3.10
C ASP A 11 2.94 -0.79 -2.81
N PRO A 12 2.16 -0.77 -1.71
CA PRO A 12 1.25 0.35 -1.41
C PRO A 12 1.99 1.68 -1.25
N MET A 13 3.28 1.64 -0.94
CA MET A 13 4.16 2.78 -0.73
C MET A 13 5.18 2.92 -1.86
N CYS A 14 4.92 2.35 -3.05
CA CYS A 14 5.64 2.68 -4.29
C CYS A 14 4.91 3.78 -5.08
N SER A 15 5.58 4.91 -5.33
CA SER A 15 4.92 6.08 -5.94
C SER A 15 4.50 5.81 -7.38
N TRP A 16 5.27 5.02 -8.14
CA TRP A 16 4.87 4.61 -9.49
C TRP A 16 3.72 3.59 -9.48
N CYS A 17 3.58 2.77 -8.43
CA CYS A 17 2.39 1.95 -8.23
C CYS A 17 1.16 2.83 -7.98
N TRP A 18 1.31 3.95 -7.27
CA TRP A 18 0.21 4.92 -7.11
C TRP A 18 -0.10 5.66 -8.40
N GLY A 19 0.92 6.04 -9.17
CA GLY A 19 0.79 6.70 -10.46
C GLY A 19 0.01 5.89 -11.50
N ILE A 20 0.18 4.56 -11.52
CA ILE A 20 -0.52 3.68 -12.47
C ILE A 20 -1.91 3.22 -11.99
N ALA A 21 -2.27 3.47 -10.73
CA ALA A 21 -3.52 2.97 -10.14
C ALA A 21 -4.79 3.25 -10.99
N PRO A 22 -4.98 4.46 -11.57
CA PRO A 22 -6.15 4.72 -12.42
C PRO A 22 -6.20 3.85 -13.68
N GLU A 23 -5.05 3.48 -14.25
CA GLU A 23 -4.98 2.61 -15.42
C GLU A 23 -5.21 1.14 -15.04
N LEU A 24 -4.80 0.72 -13.83
CA LEU A 24 -5.14 -0.61 -13.31
C LEU A 24 -6.64 -0.76 -13.09
N ASP A 25 -7.31 0.27 -12.57
CA ASP A 25 -8.77 0.29 -12.41
C ASP A 25 -9.48 0.19 -13.77
N ARG A 26 -9.00 0.94 -14.77
CA ARG A 26 -9.53 0.84 -16.14
C ARG A 26 -9.31 -0.54 -16.74
N LEU A 27 -8.12 -1.13 -16.57
CA LEU A 27 -7.82 -2.48 -17.02
C LEU A 27 -8.78 -3.49 -16.37
N ARG A 28 -8.93 -3.44 -15.04
CA ARG A 28 -9.83 -4.31 -14.27
C ARG A 28 -11.29 -4.20 -14.74
N ALA A 29 -11.73 -3.01 -15.14
CA ALA A 29 -13.09 -2.81 -15.67
C ALA A 29 -13.29 -3.33 -17.11
N GLN A 30 -12.20 -3.50 -17.87
CA GLN A 30 -12.25 -3.92 -19.29
C GLN A 30 -12.06 -5.42 -19.48
N VAL A 31 -11.48 -6.10 -18.50
CA VAL A 31 -11.14 -7.53 -18.59
C VAL A 31 -11.93 -8.33 -17.57
N ASP A 32 -12.54 -9.42 -18.02
CA ASP A 32 -13.19 -10.41 -17.14
C ASP A 32 -12.17 -11.50 -16.77
N LEU A 33 -11.15 -11.11 -16.01
CA LEU A 33 -10.13 -12.00 -15.47
C LEU A 33 -10.00 -11.81 -13.96
N PRO A 34 -9.78 -12.89 -13.19
CA PRO A 34 -9.33 -12.76 -11.81
C PRO A 34 -8.09 -11.87 -11.75
N PHE A 35 -8.13 -10.89 -10.86
CA PHE A 35 -7.06 -9.93 -10.68
C PHE A 35 -6.57 -10.06 -9.25
N ASP A 36 -5.29 -10.39 -9.11
CA ASP A 36 -4.64 -10.55 -7.83
C ASP A 36 -3.45 -9.63 -7.70
N ILE A 37 -3.09 -9.38 -6.46
CA ILE A 37 -1.92 -8.59 -6.11
C ILE A 37 -0.94 -9.43 -5.33
N VAL A 38 0.35 -9.28 -5.64
CA VAL A 38 1.49 -9.81 -4.88
C VAL A 38 2.30 -8.62 -4.41
N VAL A 39 2.59 -8.54 -3.11
CA VAL A 39 3.32 -7.41 -2.55
C VAL A 39 4.83 -7.56 -2.76
N GLY A 40 5.46 -6.51 -3.29
CA GLY A 40 6.87 -6.58 -3.68
C GLY A 40 7.89 -6.25 -2.58
N GLY A 41 7.49 -5.52 -1.54
CA GLY A 41 8.41 -5.04 -0.50
C GLY A 41 9.50 -4.12 -1.05
N LEU A 42 9.17 -2.87 -1.34
CA LEU A 42 10.08 -1.87 -1.91
C LEU A 42 11.23 -1.51 -0.95
N ARG A 43 10.94 -1.28 0.33
CA ARG A 43 11.92 -0.99 1.40
C ARG A 43 11.48 -1.63 2.73
N PRO A 44 11.44 -2.97 2.83
CA PRO A 44 10.91 -3.64 4.00
C PRO A 44 11.91 -3.67 5.15
N GLY A 45 11.44 -3.39 6.37
CA GLY A 45 12.12 -3.59 7.64
C GLY A 45 13.55 -3.03 7.67
N PRO A 46 14.60 -3.87 7.81
CA PRO A 46 15.99 -3.40 7.91
C PRO A 46 16.50 -2.57 6.73
N SER A 47 15.83 -2.61 5.58
CA SER A 47 16.18 -1.82 4.39
C SER A 47 15.48 -0.44 4.33
N ALA A 48 14.64 -0.14 5.32
CA ALA A 48 13.88 1.09 5.38
C ALA A 48 14.79 2.32 5.65
N ASP A 49 14.45 3.43 5.00
CA ASP A 49 15.15 4.69 5.18
C ASP A 49 14.45 5.52 6.27
N ARG A 50 15.20 6.02 7.25
CA ARG A 50 14.66 7.01 8.19
C ARG A 50 14.29 8.29 7.44
N MET A 51 13.14 8.90 7.79
CA MET A 51 12.78 10.19 7.23
C MET A 51 13.73 11.28 7.78
N ASN A 52 14.49 11.87 6.88
CA ASN A 52 15.42 12.96 7.14
C ASN A 52 15.43 13.88 5.91
N ALA A 53 16.08 15.05 6.00
CA ALA A 53 16.07 16.05 4.93
C ALA A 53 16.54 15.50 3.56
N GLY A 54 17.52 14.60 3.54
CA GLY A 54 18.00 13.98 2.29
C GLY A 54 17.00 12.99 1.70
N THR A 55 16.41 12.13 2.54
CA THR A 55 15.34 11.20 2.13
C THR A 55 14.11 11.97 1.63
N ALA A 56 13.69 13.00 2.39
CA ALA A 56 12.55 13.85 2.04
C ALA A 56 12.74 14.54 0.70
N ALA A 57 13.91 15.16 0.46
CA ALA A 57 14.21 15.82 -0.81
C ALA A 57 14.17 14.83 -2.01
N ARG A 58 14.73 13.62 -1.84
CA ARG A 58 14.70 12.58 -2.87
C ARG A 58 13.28 12.09 -3.16
N LEU A 59 12.47 11.87 -2.12
CA LEU A 59 11.08 11.44 -2.28
C LEU A 59 10.23 12.54 -2.92
N ALA A 60 10.39 13.79 -2.50
CA ALA A 60 9.67 14.92 -3.08
C ALA A 60 9.95 15.05 -4.59
N ASP A 61 11.21 14.92 -5.01
CA ASP A 61 11.57 14.91 -6.42
C ASP A 61 10.91 13.76 -7.19
N HIS A 62 10.95 12.54 -6.65
CA HIS A 62 10.28 11.39 -7.26
C HIS A 62 8.76 11.58 -7.35
N TRP A 63 8.12 12.08 -6.29
CA TRP A 63 6.67 12.27 -6.23
C TRP A 63 6.20 13.32 -7.22
N ARG A 64 6.93 14.43 -7.38
CA ARG A 64 6.64 15.45 -8.43
C ARG A 64 6.67 14.84 -9.82
N HIS A 65 7.68 14.03 -10.14
CA HIS A 65 7.73 13.36 -11.44
C HIS A 65 6.53 12.41 -11.67
N VAL A 66 6.06 11.74 -10.61
CA VAL A 66 4.85 10.88 -10.73
C VAL A 66 3.60 11.73 -10.90
N GLU A 67 3.43 12.77 -10.08
CA GLU A 67 2.30 13.71 -10.14
C GLU A 67 2.17 14.32 -11.54
N GLU A 68 3.27 14.85 -12.09
CA GLU A 68 3.30 15.45 -13.43
C GLU A 68 2.90 14.46 -14.54
N ARG A 69 3.28 13.18 -14.41
CA ARG A 69 3.01 12.17 -15.45
C ARG A 69 1.67 11.47 -15.33
N SER A 70 1.15 11.32 -14.11
CA SER A 70 -0.06 10.54 -13.84
C SER A 70 -1.27 11.40 -13.49
N GLY A 71 -1.05 12.63 -13.01
CA GLY A 71 -2.10 13.48 -12.43
C GLY A 71 -2.61 12.99 -11.06
N GLN A 72 -1.99 11.96 -10.49
CA GLN A 72 -2.37 11.45 -9.16
C GLN A 72 -1.93 12.43 -8.07
N PRO A 73 -2.78 12.69 -7.05
CA PRO A 73 -2.49 13.68 -6.03
C PRO A 73 -1.44 13.20 -5.02
N PHE A 74 -0.67 14.15 -4.50
CA PHE A 74 0.30 13.96 -3.43
C PHE A 74 0.16 15.04 -2.34
N ASP A 75 0.11 14.63 -1.08
CA ASP A 75 0.30 15.47 0.09
C ASP A 75 1.78 15.44 0.47
N PHE A 76 2.49 16.51 0.10
CA PHE A 76 3.91 16.63 0.38
C PHE A 76 4.21 16.94 1.86
N SER A 77 3.23 17.32 2.67
CA SER A 77 3.44 17.71 4.08
C SER A 77 3.93 16.53 4.94
N ILE A 78 3.62 15.29 4.56
CA ILE A 78 4.13 14.09 5.23
C ILE A 78 5.67 13.99 5.19
N LEU A 79 6.31 14.65 4.21
CA LEU A 79 7.77 14.67 4.08
C LEU A 79 8.44 15.69 5.01
N ASP A 80 7.68 16.63 5.57
CA ASP A 80 8.18 17.61 6.55
C ASP A 80 8.30 17.00 7.96
N ASP A 81 7.62 15.87 8.21
CA ASP A 81 7.76 15.10 9.44
C ASP A 81 8.95 14.13 9.35
N HIS A 82 9.96 14.32 10.20
CA HIS A 82 11.16 13.48 10.27
C HIS A 82 11.11 12.43 11.40
N THR A 83 9.93 12.19 11.99
CA THR A 83 9.76 11.24 13.09
C THR A 83 9.54 9.80 12.62
N TRP A 84 9.11 9.60 11.38
CA TRP A 84 8.73 8.30 10.85
C TRP A 84 9.83 7.65 9.98
N THR A 85 9.65 6.36 9.69
CA THR A 85 10.57 5.57 8.87
C THR A 85 9.84 5.08 7.64
N TYR A 86 10.47 5.18 6.47
CA TYR A 86 9.87 4.74 5.20
C TYR A 86 10.04 3.22 5.04
N ASP A 87 9.44 2.49 5.98
CA ASP A 87 9.30 1.04 5.98
C ASP A 87 8.02 0.66 5.25
N THR A 88 8.15 -0.07 4.15
CA THR A 88 7.00 -0.48 3.34
C THR A 88 6.41 -1.82 3.76
N GLU A 89 7.06 -2.55 4.68
CA GLU A 89 6.60 -3.86 5.13
C GLU A 89 5.26 -3.80 5.87
N PRO A 90 4.98 -2.84 6.79
CA PRO A 90 3.71 -2.78 7.49
C PRO A 90 2.51 -2.59 6.56
N ALA A 91 2.66 -1.76 5.52
CA ALA A 91 1.64 -1.57 4.50
C ALA A 91 1.45 -2.83 3.63
N CYS A 92 2.54 -3.47 3.21
CA CYS A 92 2.50 -4.75 2.51
C CYS A 92 1.78 -5.83 3.34
N ARG A 93 2.08 -5.88 4.64
CA ARG A 93 1.44 -6.81 5.58
C ARG A 93 -0.05 -6.55 5.72
N ALA A 94 -0.48 -5.29 5.71
CA ALA A 94 -1.90 -4.95 5.73
C ALA A 94 -2.63 -5.52 4.49
N VAL A 95 -1.99 -5.55 3.32
CA VAL A 95 -2.55 -6.18 2.10
C VAL A 95 -2.69 -7.69 2.27
N VAL A 96 -1.64 -8.36 2.77
CA VAL A 96 -1.65 -9.81 3.04
C VAL A 96 -2.73 -10.16 4.07
N THR A 97 -2.88 -9.36 5.12
CA THR A 97 -3.95 -9.54 6.12
C THR A 97 -5.34 -9.43 5.50
N MET A 98 -5.59 -8.41 4.68
CA MET A 98 -6.88 -8.29 3.97
C MET A 98 -7.13 -9.48 3.05
N ARG A 99 -6.11 -9.95 2.33
CA ARG A 99 -6.22 -11.13 1.46
C ARG A 99 -6.69 -12.37 2.19
N ARG A 100 -6.32 -12.53 3.47
CA ARG A 100 -6.75 -13.65 4.30
C ARG A 100 -8.16 -13.49 4.86
N MET A 101 -8.53 -12.27 5.24
CA MET A 101 -9.77 -12.01 5.96
C MET A 101 -10.95 -11.75 5.03
N ALA A 102 -10.73 -11.05 3.93
CA ALA A 102 -11.73 -10.66 2.96
C ALA A 102 -11.09 -10.55 1.55
N PRO A 103 -10.74 -11.67 0.91
CA PRO A 103 -9.93 -11.71 -0.32
C PRO A 103 -10.51 -10.87 -1.47
N GLU A 104 -11.83 -10.79 -1.58
CA GLU A 104 -12.55 -9.99 -2.56
C GLU A 104 -12.29 -8.47 -2.46
N HIS A 105 -11.83 -8.00 -1.30
CA HIS A 105 -11.53 -6.60 -1.03
C HIS A 105 -10.03 -6.24 -1.13
N THR A 106 -9.15 -7.20 -1.42
CA THR A 106 -7.68 -7.01 -1.39
C THR A 106 -7.20 -5.88 -2.31
N LEU A 107 -7.74 -5.78 -3.53
CA LEU A 107 -7.34 -4.74 -4.48
C LEU A 107 -7.83 -3.36 -4.07
N ASP A 108 -9.09 -3.27 -3.62
CA ASP A 108 -9.67 -2.00 -3.17
C ASP A 108 -8.96 -1.50 -1.91
N TRP A 109 -8.54 -2.43 -1.04
CA TRP A 109 -7.72 -2.14 0.13
C TRP A 109 -6.32 -1.64 -0.24
N PHE A 110 -5.67 -2.26 -1.23
CA PHE A 110 -4.38 -1.78 -1.74
C PHE A 110 -4.48 -0.33 -2.23
N ALA A 111 -5.49 -0.02 -3.05
CA ALA A 111 -5.72 1.35 -3.53
C ALA A 111 -6.04 2.33 -2.39
N ARG A 112 -6.79 1.88 -1.37
CA ARG A 112 -7.09 2.69 -0.18
C ARG A 112 -5.85 3.03 0.63
N LEU A 113 -4.92 2.09 0.81
CA LEU A 113 -3.64 2.31 1.48
C LEU A 113 -2.78 3.32 0.70
N GLN A 114 -2.69 3.16 -0.63
CA GLN A 114 -1.98 4.13 -1.47
C GLN A 114 -2.55 5.53 -1.30
N ARG A 115 -3.88 5.68 -1.35
CA ARG A 115 -4.54 6.97 -1.15
C ARG A 115 -4.29 7.55 0.25
N ALA A 116 -4.36 6.72 1.29
CA ALA A 116 -4.08 7.14 2.67
C ALA A 116 -2.68 7.75 2.79
N PHE A 117 -1.69 7.08 2.21
CA PHE A 117 -0.31 7.53 2.29
C PHE A 117 -0.02 8.73 1.40
N TYR A 118 -0.35 8.63 0.10
CA TYR A 118 0.03 9.64 -0.87
C TYR A 118 -0.87 10.86 -0.85
N ALA A 119 -2.19 10.71 -0.76
CA ALA A 119 -3.11 11.83 -0.94
C ALA A 119 -3.64 12.41 0.39
N GLU A 120 -3.53 11.65 1.49
CA GLU A 120 -4.09 12.01 2.80
C GLU A 120 -3.01 12.18 3.89
N GLY A 121 -1.72 11.96 3.56
CA GLY A 121 -0.61 12.17 4.48
C GLY A 121 -0.59 11.24 5.69
N ARG A 122 -1.18 10.04 5.60
CA ARG A 122 -1.34 9.10 6.72
C ARG A 122 -0.25 8.03 6.72
N LEU A 123 0.32 7.74 7.88
CA LEU A 123 1.32 6.70 8.07
C LEU A 123 0.69 5.31 8.16
N LEU A 124 1.30 4.32 7.50
CA LEU A 124 0.76 2.96 7.37
C LEU A 124 1.44 1.94 8.30
N ASP A 125 2.28 2.40 9.21
CA ASP A 125 2.91 1.62 10.29
C ASP A 125 2.20 1.81 11.65
N ASP A 126 1.18 2.67 11.71
CA ASP A 126 0.37 2.93 12.89
C ASP A 126 -0.90 2.04 12.94
N PRO A 127 -1.08 1.23 14.00
CA PRO A 127 -2.28 0.42 14.20
C PRO A 127 -3.59 1.22 14.19
N THR A 128 -3.56 2.46 14.71
CA THR A 128 -4.76 3.31 14.78
C THR A 128 -5.21 3.69 13.37
N THR A 129 -4.26 4.06 12.51
CA THR A 129 -4.51 4.33 11.10
C THR A 129 -5.03 3.09 10.39
N ILE A 130 -4.40 1.93 10.56
CA ILE A 130 -4.86 0.69 9.93
C ILE A 130 -6.28 0.29 10.37
N ALA A 131 -6.59 0.38 11.68
CA ALA A 131 -7.93 0.11 12.20
C ALA A 131 -8.98 1.04 11.59
N ASP A 132 -8.73 2.36 11.59
CA ASP A 132 -9.64 3.35 11.04
C ASP A 132 -9.92 3.10 9.55
N LEU A 133 -8.88 2.82 8.76
CA LEU A 133 -9.01 2.47 7.35
C LEU A 133 -9.85 1.21 7.14
N ALA A 134 -9.68 0.19 7.99
CA ALA A 134 -10.37 -1.10 7.89
C ALA A 134 -11.88 -1.00 8.15
N THR A 135 -12.36 0.06 8.84
CA THR A 135 -13.80 0.26 9.13
C THR A 135 -14.69 0.31 7.88
N ALA A 136 -14.14 0.63 6.72
CA ALA A 136 -14.86 0.69 5.44
C ALA A 136 -15.06 -0.68 4.77
N TYR A 137 -14.53 -1.76 5.36
CA TYR A 137 -14.50 -3.10 4.78
C TYR A 137 -15.24 -4.09 5.69
N PRO A 138 -15.66 -5.28 5.18
CA PRO A 138 -16.41 -6.26 5.97
C PRO A 138 -15.49 -7.09 6.88
N VAL A 139 -14.66 -6.41 7.68
CA VAL A 139 -13.77 -7.00 8.68
C VAL A 139 -13.96 -6.26 10.00
N ASP A 140 -13.79 -6.96 11.13
CA ASP A 140 -13.73 -6.32 12.43
C ASP A 140 -12.38 -5.59 12.58
N PRO A 141 -12.34 -4.27 12.85
CA PRO A 141 -11.08 -3.52 12.90
C PRO A 141 -10.10 -4.00 13.96
N ASP A 142 -10.58 -4.41 15.13
CA ASP A 142 -9.74 -4.89 16.22
C ASP A 142 -9.12 -6.25 15.86
N ALA A 143 -9.93 -7.17 15.34
CA ALA A 143 -9.46 -8.45 14.81
C ALA A 143 -8.50 -8.28 13.63
N PHE A 144 -8.71 -7.25 12.78
CA PHE A 144 -7.81 -6.94 11.68
C PHE A 144 -6.44 -6.51 12.17
N VAL A 145 -6.38 -5.59 13.15
CA VAL A 145 -5.12 -5.16 13.76
C VAL A 145 -4.41 -6.30 14.50
N GLU A 146 -5.16 -7.15 15.21
CA GLU A 146 -4.61 -8.35 15.84
C GLU A 146 -3.95 -9.27 14.80
N ALA A 147 -4.66 -9.56 13.70
CA ALA A 147 -4.13 -10.37 12.60
C ALA A 147 -2.92 -9.71 11.92
N TRP A 148 -2.99 -8.41 11.64
CA TRP A 148 -1.93 -7.62 11.00
C TRP A 148 -0.65 -7.55 11.84
N THR A 149 -0.76 -7.49 13.16
CA THR A 149 0.42 -7.48 14.06
C THR A 149 0.94 -8.88 14.40
N SER A 150 0.25 -9.93 13.95
CA SER A 150 0.64 -11.31 14.24
C SER A 150 1.95 -11.71 13.58
N ARG A 151 2.71 -12.59 14.25
CA ARG A 151 3.95 -13.16 13.69
C ARG A 151 3.72 -13.95 12.39
N ASP A 152 2.53 -14.48 12.20
CA ASP A 152 2.20 -15.25 11.01
C ASP A 152 1.97 -14.34 9.81
N ALA A 153 1.27 -13.21 9.99
CA ALA A 153 1.14 -12.20 8.93
C ALA A 153 2.50 -11.64 8.51
N ILE A 154 3.42 -11.42 9.46
CA ILE A 154 4.81 -11.03 9.16
C ILE A 154 5.47 -12.08 8.26
N LYS A 155 5.54 -13.34 8.72
CA LYS A 155 6.21 -14.41 7.96
C LYS A 155 5.63 -14.61 6.57
N GLU A 156 4.31 -14.49 6.44
CA GLU A 156 3.60 -14.62 5.16
C GLU A 156 3.96 -13.47 4.22
N THR A 157 3.99 -12.23 4.72
CA THR A 157 4.39 -11.05 3.93
C THR A 157 5.80 -11.18 3.37
N TRP A 158 6.74 -11.70 4.15
CA TRP A 158 8.11 -11.95 3.69
C TRP A 158 8.26 -13.15 2.74
N ARG A 159 7.16 -13.86 2.44
CA ARG A 159 7.10 -15.03 1.54
C ARG A 159 6.13 -14.83 0.37
N ASP A 160 5.50 -13.66 0.28
CA ASP A 160 4.60 -13.32 -0.83
C ASP A 160 5.34 -13.30 -2.17
#